data_AF-A0A397UUP4-F1
#
_entry.id   AF-A0A397UUP4-F1
#
_cell.length_a   1.000
_cell.length_b   1.000
_cell.length_c   1.000
_cell.angle_alpha   90.00
_cell.angle_beta   90.00
_cell.angle_gamma   90.00
#
_symmetry.space_group_name_H-M   'P 1'
#
loop_
_entity.id
_entity.type
_entity.pdbx_description
1 polymer ?
#
loop_
_entity_poly.entity_id
_entity_poly.type
_entity_poly.pdbx_seq_one_letter_code
_entity_poly.pdbx_strand_id
1 'polypeptide(L)' 'GNHRKSLVENLDESLRRLGTGYIDLMYVHYWEFRTPIEEVMRSLDDVVRSGKVLYIALSDAPTWVLSRANTMAELRG' A
#
# COMPACT_ATOMS: atom_id res chain seq x y z
N GLY A 1 -2.05 1.93 10.45
CA GLY A 1 -2.51 0.53 10.32
C GLY A 1 -2.73 0.24 8.85
N ASN A 2 -2.96 -1.02 8.47
CA ASN A 2 -3.01 -1.38 7.04
C ASN A 2 -4.39 -1.13 6.39
N HIS A 3 -5.41 -0.78 7.18
CA HIS A 3 -6.73 -0.41 6.68
C HIS A 3 -6.71 0.87 5.84
N ARG A 4 -7.66 0.96 4.90
CA ARG A 4 -7.71 1.99 3.85
C ARG A 4 -7.58 3.42 4.36
N LYS A 5 -8.36 3.76 5.39
CA LYS A 5 -8.38 5.10 5.97
C LYS A 5 -6.99 5.55 6.43
N SER A 6 -6.29 4.70 7.18
CA SER A 6 -4.98 5.04 7.72
C SER A 6 -3.94 5.17 6.62
N LEU A 7 -4.02 4.35 5.57
CA LEU A 7 -3.12 4.45 4.43
C LEU A 7 -3.25 5.82 3.72
N VAL A 8 -4.48 6.22 3.39
CA VAL A 8 -4.74 7.48 2.68
C VAL A 8 -4.34 8.70 3.52
N GLU A 9 -4.73 8.74 4.79
CA GLU A 9 -4.41 9.85 5.70
C GLU A 9 -2.89 10.00 5.90
N ASN A 10 -2.16 8.88 6.06
CA ASN A 10 -0.70 8.92 6.22
C ASN A 10 0.01 9.33 4.93
N LEU A 11 -0.45 8.84 3.77
CA LEU A 11 0.15 9.21 2.48
C LEU A 11 0.01 10.71 2.23
N ASP A 12 -1.20 11.27 2.42
CA ASP A 12 -1.43 12.70 2.22
C ASP A 12 -0.58 13.56 3.16
N GLU A 13 -0.43 13.14 4.41
CA GLU A 13 0.45 13.82 5.37
C GLU A 13 1.93 13.69 4.99
N SER A 14 2.37 12.53 4.49
CA SER A 14 3.74 12.33 3.98
C SER A 14 4.04 13.22 2.78
N LEU A 15 3.12 13.28 1.80
CA LEU A 15 3.26 14.16 0.63
C LEU A 15 3.35 15.63 1.02
N ARG A 16 2.50 16.05 1.98
CA ARG A 16 2.54 17.41 2.53
C ARG A 16 3.87 17.74 3.19
N ARG A 17 4.44 16.82 3.97
CA ARG A 17 5.74 17.02 4.64
C ARG A 17 6.91 17.03 3.66
N LEU A 18 6.85 16.20 2.62
CA LEU A 18 7.87 16.11 1.58
C LEU A 18 7.78 17.22 0.54
N GLY A 19 6.65 17.95 0.48
CA GLY A 19 6.44 19.02 -0.50
C GLY A 19 6.34 18.51 -1.93
N THR A 20 5.82 17.30 -2.13
CA THR A 20 5.72 16.62 -3.44
C THR A 20 4.30 16.11 -3.67
N GLY A 21 3.92 15.94 -4.95
CA GLY A 21 2.65 15.33 -5.34
C GLY A 21 2.68 13.80 -5.39
N TYR A 22 3.86 13.19 -5.36
CA TYR A 22 4.02 11.74 -5.40
C TYR A 22 5.27 11.26 -4.63
N ILE A 23 5.29 9.97 -4.29
CA ILE A 23 6.48 9.25 -3.82
C ILE A 23 6.81 8.10 -4.77
N ASP A 24 8.10 7.84 -4.98
CA ASP A 24 8.53 6.74 -5.84
C ASP A 24 8.19 5.38 -5.22
N LEU A 25 8.40 5.22 -3.90
CA LEU A 25 8.23 3.94 -3.21
C LEU A 25 7.44 4.11 -1.91
N MET A 26 6.30 3.42 -1.80
CA MET A 26 5.52 3.33 -0.57
C MET A 26 5.69 1.95 0.09
N TYR A 27 6.07 1.94 1.36
CA TYR A 27 6.16 0.71 2.15
C TYR A 27 4.88 0.45 2.96
N VAL A 28 4.40 -0.79 2.90
CA VAL A 28 3.67 -1.40 4.01
C VAL A 28 4.71 -1.87 5.01
N HIS A 29 4.93 -1.08 6.06
CA HIS A 29 6.08 -1.22 6.96
C HIS A 29 5.99 -2.44 7.90
N TYR A 30 4.79 -2.97 8.16
CA TYR A 30 4.59 -4.18 8.95
C TYR A 30 3.26 -4.82 8.56
N TRP A 31 3.22 -6.14 8.44
CA TRP A 31 1.97 -6.82 8.16
C TRP A 31 1.16 -7.10 9.43
N GLU A 32 -0.01 -6.50 9.51
CA GLU A 32 -0.96 -6.73 10.60
C GLU A 32 -2.18 -7.51 10.10
N PHE A 33 -2.68 -8.44 10.91
CA PHE A 33 -3.72 -9.40 10.50
C PHE A 33 -5.16 -8.95 10.75
N ARG A 34 -5.39 -7.69 11.13
CA ARG A 34 -6.74 -7.18 11.40
C ARG A 34 -7.42 -6.64 10.14
N THR A 35 -6.63 -6.23 9.13
CA THR A 35 -7.16 -5.78 7.84
C THR A 35 -7.12 -6.94 6.83
N PRO A 36 -8.24 -7.29 6.17
CA PRO A 36 -8.23 -8.27 5.10
C PRO A 36 -7.27 -7.88 3.97
N ILE A 37 -6.52 -8.84 3.43
CA ILE A 37 -5.56 -8.60 2.36
C ILE A 37 -6.22 -7.98 1.12
N GLU A 38 -7.47 -8.32 0.84
CA GLU A 38 -8.27 -7.74 -0.24
C GLU A 38 -8.43 -6.22 -0.08
N GLU A 39 -8.70 -5.75 1.13
CA GLU A 39 -8.83 -4.31 1.41
C GLU A 39 -7.47 -3.62 1.24
N VAL A 40 -6.40 -4.19 1.82
CA VAL A 40 -5.04 -3.64 1.70
C VAL A 40 -4.64 -3.53 0.23
N MET A 41 -4.78 -4.61 -0.54
CA MET A 41 -4.40 -4.63 -1.95
C MET A 41 -5.23 -3.66 -2.79
N ARG A 42 -6.55 -3.55 -2.53
CA ARG A 42 -7.39 -2.57 -3.22
C ARG A 42 -6.96 -1.14 -2.90
N SER A 43 -6.61 -0.86 -1.65
CA SER A 43 -6.12 0.46 -1.25
C SER A 43 -4.77 0.81 -1.87
N LEU A 44 -3.85 -0.15 -1.97
CA LEU A 44 -2.56 0.02 -2.63
C LEU A 44 -2.75 0.30 -4.13
N ASP A 45 -3.61 -0.45 -4.81
CA ASP A 45 -3.97 -0.23 -6.21
C ASP A 45 -4.54 1.19 -6.43
N ASP A 46 -5.49 1.61 -5.60
CA ASP A 46 -6.12 2.92 -5.76
C ASP A 46 -5.12 4.09 -5.58
N VAL A 47 -4.14 3.98 -4.67
CA VAL A 47 -3.13 5.05 -4.53
C VAL A 47 -2.09 5.05 -5.65
N VAL A 48 -1.75 3.88 -6.20
CA VAL A 48 -0.91 3.80 -7.41
C VAL A 48 -1.64 4.42 -8.60
N ARG A 49 -2.92 4.05 -8.82
CA ARG A 49 -3.76 4.62 -9.88
C ARG A 49 -4.00 6.11 -9.74
N SER A 50 -3.97 6.65 -8.52
CA SER A 50 -4.07 8.09 -8.28
C SER A 50 -2.82 8.88 -8.71
N GLY A 51 -1.71 8.20 -9.01
CA GLY A 51 -0.43 8.83 -9.34
C GLY A 51 0.35 9.36 -8.14
N LYS A 52 -0.17 9.19 -6.91
CA LYS A 52 0.51 9.58 -5.66
C LYS A 52 1.66 8.65 -5.27
N VAL A 53 1.68 7.43 -5.82
CA VAL A 53 2.69 6.41 -5.54
C VAL A 53 3.07 5.74 -6.85
N LEU A 54 4.37 5.58 -7.14
CA LEU A 54 4.83 4.88 -8.34
C LEU A 54 4.99 3.37 -8.11
N TYR A 55 5.57 2.98 -6.98
CA TYR A 55 5.83 1.58 -6.62
C TYR A 55 5.45 1.29 -5.17
N ILE A 56 5.04 0.06 -4.90
CA ILE A 56 4.71 -0.45 -3.57
C ILE A 56 5.71 -1.51 -3.12
N ALA A 57 5.98 -1.55 -1.83
CA ALA A 57 6.82 -2.57 -1.20
C ALA A 57 6.22 -3.04 0.14
N LEU A 58 6.63 -4.24 0.56
CA LEU A 58 6.29 -4.84 1.84
C LEU A 58 7.56 -4.99 2.68
N SER A 59 7.51 -4.57 3.94
CA SER A 59 8.50 -4.88 4.97
C SER A 59 7.84 -5.71 6.06
N ASP A 60 8.60 -6.61 6.68
CA ASP A 60 8.18 -7.35 7.87
C ASP A 60 6.82 -8.06 7.71
N ALA A 61 6.66 -8.73 6.56
CA ALA A 61 5.49 -9.51 6.20
C ALA A 61 5.83 -11.00 6.05
N PRO A 62 4.96 -11.94 6.48
CA PRO A 62 5.15 -13.36 6.17
C PRO A 62 5.22 -13.59 4.65
N THR A 63 6.08 -14.51 4.22
CA THR A 63 6.28 -14.81 2.79
C THR A 63 5.00 -15.24 2.07
N TRP A 64 4.11 -15.96 2.74
CA TRP A 64 2.82 -16.37 2.16
C TRP A 64 1.88 -15.20 1.88
N VAL A 65 1.97 -14.10 2.66
CA VAL A 65 1.22 -12.87 2.39
C VAL A 65 1.73 -12.25 1.10
N LEU A 66 3.05 -12.15 0.94
CA LEU A 66 3.68 -11.60 -0.26
C LEU A 66 3.27 -12.40 -1.50
N SER A 67 3.33 -13.74 -1.44
CA SER A 67 2.89 -14.59 -2.55
C SER A 67 1.43 -14.34 -2.91
N ARG A 68 0.53 -14.30 -1.92
CA ARG A 68 -0.90 -14.05 -2.16
C ARG A 68 -1.15 -12.64 -2.71
N ALA A 69 -0.47 -11.62 -2.18
CA ALA A 69 -0.56 -10.24 -2.65
C ALA A 69 -0.15 -10.13 -4.13
N ASN A 70 0.98 -10.73 -4.51
CA ASN A 70 1.45 -10.75 -5.89
C ASN A 70 0.46 -11.46 -6.82
N THR A 71 -0.06 -12.63 -6.43
CA THR A 71 -1.11 -13.31 -7.21
C THR A 71 -2.36 -12.45 -7.38
N MET A 72 -2.77 -11.70 -6.36
CA MET A 72 -3.91 -10.78 -6.47
C MET A 72 -3.62 -9.61 -7.41
N ALA A 73 -2.40 -9.07 -7.39
CA ALA A 73 -1.97 -8.02 -8.30
C ALA A 73 -1.95 -8.51 -9.77
N GLU A 74 -1.44 -9.71 -10.03
CA GLU A 74 -1.45 -10.32 -11.38
C GLU A 74 -2.88 -10.52 -11.94
N LEU A 75 -3.83 -10.85 -11.07
CA LEU A 75 -5.21 -11.16 -11.48
C LEU A 75 -6.14 -9.94 -11.52
N ARG A 76 -5.84 -8.87 -10.77
CA ARG A 76 -6.78 -7.77 -10.50
C ARG A 76 -6.18 -6.36 -10.54
N GLY A 77 -4.87 -6.24 -10.75
CA GLY A 77 -4.15 -4.97 -10.96
C GLY A 77 -4.46 -4.32 -12.30
#